data_AF-A0A444HNG1-F1
#
_entry.id   AF-A0A444HNG1-F1
#
_cell.length_a   1.000
_cell.length_b   1.000
_cell.length_c   1.000
_cell.angle_alpha   90.00
_cell.angle_beta   90.00
_cell.angle_gamma   90.00
#
_symmetry.space_group_name_H-M   'P 1'
#
loop_
_entity.id
_entity.type
_entity.pdbx_description
1 polymer ?
#
loop_
_entity_poly.entity_id
_entity_poly.type
_entity_poly.pdbx_seq_one_letter_code
_entity_poly.pdbx_strand_id
1 'polypeptide(L)' 'MEYKIVACMARHPGRTYTRNDLIGCFCSERETLHRTIDSHMCNLRSKLDAAGARRLLVTVREYGYKLDIESGEYFVSPRD' A
#
# COMPACT_ATOMS: atom_id res chain seq x y z
N MET A 1 0.31 6.71 9.72
CA MET A 1 -0.39 5.50 9.26
C MET A 1 0.05 5.01 7.89
N GLU A 2 -0.28 5.65 6.76
CA GLU A 2 -0.08 5.02 5.42
C GLU A 2 1.40 4.73 5.10
N TYR A 3 2.33 5.56 5.61
CA TYR A 3 3.76 5.31 5.49
C TYR A 3 4.20 4.01 6.17
N LYS A 4 3.65 3.69 7.35
CA LYS A 4 3.97 2.44 8.05
C LYS A 4 3.47 1.23 7.28
N ILE A 5 2.28 1.31 6.67
CA ILE A 5 1.74 0.26 5.80
C ILE A 5 2.67 0.01 4.63
N VAL A 6 3.00 1.06 3.86
CA VAL A 6 3.83 0.89 2.67
C VAL A 6 5.24 0.41 3.02
N ALA A 7 5.82 0.90 4.12
CA ALA A 7 7.11 0.43 4.62
C ALA A 7 7.06 -1.04 5.08
N CYS A 8 5.98 -1.48 5.71
CA CYS A 8 5.77 -2.88 6.10
C CYS A 8 5.67 -3.79 4.86
N MET A 9 4.91 -3.37 3.85
CA MET A 9 4.74 -4.09 2.59
C MET A 9 6.03 -4.12 1.76
N ALA A 10 6.79 -3.03 1.75
CA ALA A 10 8.06 -2.92 1.02
C ALA A 10 9.18 -3.81 1.56
N ARG A 11 9.07 -4.33 2.80
CA ARG A 11 10.01 -5.33 3.33
C ARG A 11 9.87 -6.69 2.61
N HIS A 12 8.68 -7.00 2.11
CA HIS A 12 8.39 -8.23 1.36
C HIS A 12 7.52 -7.88 0.14
N PRO A 13 8.08 -7.21 -0.88
CA PRO A 13 7.32 -6.87 -2.07
C PRO A 13 6.81 -8.14 -2.78
N GLY A 14 5.65 -8.05 -3.41
CA GLY A 14 4.96 -9.20 -4.00
C GLY A 14 4.20 -10.07 -2.99
N ARG A 15 4.42 -9.93 -1.68
CA ARG A 15 3.61 -10.62 -0.67
C ARG A 15 2.21 -10.00 -0.59
N THR A 16 1.21 -10.86 -0.53
CA THR A 16 -0.17 -10.46 -0.22
C THR A 16 -0.37 -10.37 1.29
N TYR A 17 -0.91 -9.25 1.74
CA TYR A 17 -1.23 -8.95 3.14
C TYR A 17 -2.74 -8.93 3.32
N THR A 18 -3.24 -9.68 4.30
CA THR A 18 -4.63 -9.57 4.75
C THR A 18 -4.83 -8.27 5.53
N ARG A 19 -6.09 -7.90 5.78
CA ARG A 19 -6.39 -6.77 6.68
C ARG A 19 -5.76 -6.97 8.06
N ASN A 20 -5.78 -8.20 8.60
CA ASN A 20 -5.18 -8.51 9.89
C ASN A 20 -3.65 -8.41 9.87
N ASP A 21 -3.00 -8.83 8.79
CA ASP A 21 -1.54 -8.63 8.62
C ASP A 21 -1.19 -7.13 8.66
N LEU A 22 -1.99 -6.31 7.96
CA LEU A 22 -1.81 -4.86 7.94
C LEU A 22 -2.08 -4.24 9.31
N ILE A 23 -3.06 -4.75 10.05
CA ILE A 23 -3.32 -4.34 11.45
C ILE A 23 -2.08 -4.61 12.32
N GLY A 24 -1.46 -5.79 12.15
CA GLY A 24 -0.24 -6.18 12.87
C GLY A 24 0.95 -5.24 12.61
N CYS A 25 1.04 -4.63 11.43
CA CYS A 25 2.07 -3.63 11.13
C CYS A 25 1.94 -2.35 11.98
N PHE A 26 0.80 -2.09 12.63
CA PHE A 26 0.59 -0.89 13.47
C PHE A 26 0.99 -1.07 14.93
N CYS A 27 1.58 -2.20 15.34
CA CYS A 27 1.96 -2.49 16.73
C CYS A 27 3.14 -1.60 17.23
N SER A 28 2.86 -0.31 17.31
CA SER A 28 3.58 0.74 17.99
C SER A 28 2.49 1.48 18.75
N GLU A 29 2.61 1.48 20.08
CA GLU A 29 1.60 1.60 21.16
C GLU A 29 0.50 2.69 21.08
N ARG A 30 0.40 3.46 20.00
CA ARG A 30 -0.44 4.66 19.98
C ARG A 30 -1.05 5.03 18.63
N GLU A 31 -1.07 4.13 17.63
CA GLU A 31 -1.64 4.47 16.32
C GLU A 31 -3.09 3.97 16.14
N THR A 32 -3.98 4.87 16.59
CA THR A 32 -5.34 5.25 16.12
C THR A 32 -6.47 4.23 15.86
N LEU A 33 -7.47 4.40 16.72
CA LEU A 33 -8.88 3.98 16.68
C LEU A 33 -9.76 4.76 15.67
N HIS A 34 -9.22 5.42 14.64
CA HIS A 34 -9.97 6.49 13.93
C HIS A 34 -10.37 6.20 12.46
N ARG A 35 -9.74 5.28 11.74
CA ARG A 35 -10.10 4.94 10.34
C ARG A 35 -9.87 3.46 10.03
N THR A 36 -10.66 2.91 9.11
CA THR A 36 -10.56 1.50 8.67
C THR A 36 -9.31 1.27 7.79
N ILE A 37 -8.83 0.03 7.72
CA ILE A 37 -7.74 -0.38 6.80
C ILE A 37 -8.03 0.08 5.37
N ASP A 38 -9.24 -0.17 4.88
CA ASP A 38 -9.63 0.20 3.52
C ASP A 38 -9.51 1.71 3.27
N SER A 39 -9.83 2.56 4.25
CA SER A 39 -9.63 4.02 4.15
C SER A 39 -8.14 4.38 4.01
N HIS A 40 -7.27 3.71 4.77
CA HIS A 40 -5.82 3.92 4.65
C HIS A 40 -5.28 3.43 3.31
N MET A 41 -5.79 2.32 2.77
CA MET A 41 -5.39 1.81 1.46
C MET A 41 -5.83 2.73 0.32
N CYS A 42 -7.03 3.31 0.40
CA CYS A 42 -7.50 4.33 -0.55
C CYS A 42 -6.58 5.56 -0.54
N ASN A 43 -6.28 6.10 0.65
CA ASN A 43 -5.36 7.23 0.78
C ASN A 43 -3.95 6.91 0.28
N LEU A 44 -3.44 5.70 0.60
CA LEU A 44 -2.14 5.25 0.14
C LEU A 44 -2.10 5.16 -1.39
N ARG A 45 -3.15 4.63 -2.02
CA ARG A 45 -3.28 4.56 -3.49
C ARG A 45 -3.19 5.95 -4.11
N SER A 46 -3.98 6.90 -3.62
CA SER A 46 -3.96 8.28 -4.13
C SER A 46 -2.59 8.94 -4.00
N LYS A 47 -1.88 8.69 -2.88
CA LYS A 47 -0.51 9.20 -2.66
C LYS A 47 0.50 8.57 -3.63
N LEU A 48 0.41 7.26 -3.87
CA LEU A 48 1.27 6.56 -4.83
C LEU A 48 1.02 7.03 -6.26
N ASP A 49 -0.25 7.19 -6.65
CA ASP A 49 -0.61 7.69 -7.97
C ASP A 49 -0.11 9.12 -8.22
N ALA A 50 -0.20 9.99 -7.20
CA ALA A 50 0.32 11.35 -7.25
C ALA A 50 1.86 11.39 -7.36
N ALA A 51 2.55 10.38 -6.84
CA ALA A 51 4.00 10.23 -6.94
C ALA A 51 4.45 9.57 -8.26
N GLY A 52 3.55 9.31 -9.21
CA GLY A 52 3.84 8.60 -10.46
C GLY A 52 3.99 7.09 -10.30
N ALA A 53 3.80 6.57 -9.08
CA ALA A 53 3.96 5.18 -8.72
C ALA A 53 2.64 4.40 -8.90
N ARG A 54 2.04 4.57 -10.07
CA ARG A 54 0.73 4.00 -10.40
C ARG A 54 0.78 2.48 -10.38
N ARG A 55 -0.34 1.85 -10.01
CA ARG A 55 -0.54 0.39 -10.01
C ARG A 55 0.34 -0.41 -9.04
N LEU A 56 1.24 0.21 -8.27
CA LEU A 56 2.05 -0.47 -7.25
C LEU A 56 1.19 -1.12 -6.16
N LEU A 57 0.06 -0.53 -5.81
CA LEU A 57 -0.85 -1.08 -4.79
C LEU A 57 -1.99 -1.85 -5.43
N VAL A 58 -1.90 -3.17 -5.41
CA VAL A 58 -2.88 -4.10 -5.99
C VAL A 58 -3.83 -4.64 -4.92
N THR A 59 -5.12 -4.67 -5.24
CA THR A 59 -6.12 -5.36 -4.42
C THR A 59 -6.25 -6.79 -4.92
N VAL A 60 -5.95 -7.76 -4.07
CA VAL A 60 -6.15 -9.19 -4.33
C VAL A 60 -7.53 -9.55 -3.81
N ARG A 61 -8.48 -9.81 -4.73
CA ARG A 61 -9.86 -10.16 -4.39
C ARG A 61 -9.89 -11.27 -3.33
N GLU A 62 -10.74 -11.09 -2.33
CA GLU A 62 -10.97 -12.01 -1.19
C GLU A 62 -9.78 -12.23 -0.25
N TYR A 63 -8.57 -11.74 -0.57
CA TYR A 63 -7.38 -11.92 0.26
C TYR A 63 -6.92 -10.63 0.94
N GLY A 64 -6.78 -9.53 0.19
CA GLY A 64 -6.28 -8.27 0.74
C GLY A 64 -5.49 -7.44 -0.27
N TYR A 65 -4.25 -7.09 0.10
CA TYR A 65 -3.46 -6.07 -0.60
C TYR A 65 -2.04 -6.55 -0.88
N LYS A 66 -1.49 -6.18 -2.04
CA LYS A 66 -0.14 -6.53 -2.47
C LYS A 66 0.58 -5.29 -2.98
N LEU A 67 1.87 -5.18 -2.69
CA LEU A 67 2.75 -4.21 -3.34
C LEU A 67 3.42 -4.91 -4.53
N ASP A 68 3.03 -4.54 -5.75
CA ASP A 68 3.48 -5.16 -6.99
C ASP A 68 4.56 -4.31 -7.65
N ILE A 69 5.82 -4.67 -7.43
CA ILE A 69 6.98 -3.95 -7.98
C ILE A 69 7.34 -4.47 -9.39
N GLU A 70 6.91 -5.67 -9.75
CA GLU A 70 7.24 -6.30 -11.04
C GLU A 70 6.36 -5.81 -12.20
N SER A 71 5.15 -5.33 -11.92
CA SER A 71 4.27 -4.72 -12.93
C SER A 71 4.59 -3.25 -13.25
N GLY A 72 5.69 -2.74 -12.69
CA GLY A 72 6.20 -1.39 -12.91
C GLY A 72 6.79 -1.23 -14.29
N GLU A 73 5.96 -1.25 -15.34
CA GLU A 73 6.19 -0.30 -16.42
C GLU A 73 6.04 1.08 -15.79
N TYR A 74 7.16 1.60 -15.28
CA TYR A 74 7.30 3.02 -15.00
C TYR A 74 6.93 3.69 -16.31
N PHE A 75 5.73 4.27 -16.37
CA PHE A 75 5.41 5.19 -17.45
C PHE A 75 6.35 6.38 -17.24
N VAL A 76 7.54 6.29 -17.84
CA VAL A 76 8.41 7.43 -18.03
C VAL A 76 7.57 8.37 -18.85
N SER A 77 7.05 9.42 -18.21
CA SER A 77 6.47 10.54 -18.95
C SER A 77 7.52 10.90 -20.00
N PRO A 78 7.22 10.84 -21.31
CA PRO A 78 7.97 11.63 -22.25
C PRO A 78 7.94 13.05 -21.67
N ARG A 79 9.13 13.62 -21.49
CA ARG A 79 9.27 15.01 -21.07
C ARG A 79 8.39 15.87 -21.97
N ASP A 80 7.47 16.61 -21.37
CA ASP A 80 6.93 17.88 -21.87
C ASP A 80 6.50 18.73 -20.67
#